data_AF-A0A0W0HSH3-F1
#
_entry.id   AF-A0A0W0HSH3-F1
#
_cell.length_a   1.000
_cell.length_b   1.000
_cell.length_c   1.000
_cell.angle_alpha   90.00
_cell.angle_beta   90.00
_cell.angle_gamma   90.00
#
_symmetry.space_group_name_H-M   'P 1'
#
loop_
_entity.id
_entity.type
_entity.pdbx_description
1 polymer ?
#
loop_
_entity_poly.entity_id
_entity_poly.type
_entity_poly.pdbx_seq_one_letter_code
_entity_poly.pdbx_strand_id
1 'polypeptide(L)'
;MNLIKVAGAIIALLAAGSFAHAEGRIFTASVNEKGQVTAQSPKWLKEVKLTAQPDYFSTYKVRFIPGVFKEPPRFCTVSVTDVSSNEHIFYGHAKLGSVPAINYVNVLTLKVGDNKPAGDSSMGFMLMCVE
;
A
#
# COMPACT_ATOMS: atom_id res chain seq x y z
N MET A 1 -25.68 0.17 -53.03
CA MET A 1 -25.68 1.41 -52.21
C MET A 1 -26.04 1.19 -50.73
N ASN A 2 -26.86 0.19 -50.38
CA ASN A 2 -27.24 -0.08 -48.97
C ASN A 2 -26.13 -0.74 -48.12
N LEU A 3 -25.28 -1.58 -48.71
CA LEU A 3 -24.19 -2.26 -48.00
C LEU A 3 -23.14 -1.30 -47.42
N ILE A 4 -22.81 -0.23 -48.14
CA ILE A 4 -21.82 0.76 -47.70
C ILE A 4 -22.34 1.60 -46.52
N LYS A 5 -23.64 1.88 -46.49
CA LYS A 5 -24.29 2.61 -45.37
C LYS A 5 -24.35 1.76 -44.10
N VAL A 6 -24.64 0.46 -44.24
CA VAL A 6 -24.67 -0.47 -43.11
C VAL A 6 -23.26 -0.70 -42.54
N ALA A 7 -22.25 -0.86 -43.41
CA ALA A 7 -20.86 -0.99 -42.99
C ALA A 7 -20.35 0.27 -42.26
N GLY A 8 -20.71 1.47 -42.74
CA GLY A 8 -20.35 2.73 -42.09
C GLY A 8 -20.98 2.90 -40.70
N ALA A 9 -22.23 2.46 -40.52
CA ALA A 9 -22.90 2.50 -39.22
C ALA A 9 -22.24 1.56 -38.19
N ILE A 10 -21.80 0.38 -38.60
CA ILE A 10 -21.14 -0.60 -37.71
C ILE A 10 -19.78 -0.09 -37.24
N ILE A 11 -19.00 0.54 -38.13
CA ILE A 11 -17.68 1.10 -37.78
C ILE A 11 -17.83 2.29 -36.80
N ALA A 12 -18.86 3.11 -36.95
CA ALA A 12 -19.15 4.21 -36.04
C ALA A 12 -19.57 3.71 -34.63
N LEU A 13 -20.30 2.59 -34.53
CA LEU A 13 -20.64 1.98 -33.24
C LEU A 13 -19.45 1.33 -32.54
N LEU A 14 -18.49 0.77 -33.29
CA LEU A 14 -17.25 0.21 -32.74
C LEU A 14 -16.30 1.29 -32.21
N ALA A 15 -16.29 2.46 -32.83
CA ALA A 15 -15.52 3.62 -32.37
C ALA A 15 -16.09 4.28 -31.11
N ALA A 16 -17.36 4.04 -30.79
CA ALA A 16 -18.00 4.45 -29.53
C ALA A 16 -17.78 3.43 -28.40
N GLY A 17 -16.97 2.38 -28.63
CA GLY A 17 -16.55 1.45 -27.60
C GLY A 17 -15.92 2.21 -26.44
N SER A 18 -16.62 2.20 -25.29
CA SER A 18 -16.19 2.82 -24.06
C SER A 18 -14.71 2.57 -23.81
N PHE A 19 -13.92 3.63 -23.72
CA PHE A 19 -12.64 3.55 -23.04
C PHE A 19 -12.94 3.15 -21.60
N ALA A 20 -12.89 1.86 -21.30
CA ALA A 20 -12.87 1.36 -19.94
C ALA A 20 -11.51 1.78 -19.37
N HIS A 21 -11.41 3.05 -18.97
CA HIS A 21 -10.34 3.52 -18.13
C HIS A 21 -10.56 2.80 -16.80
N ALA A 22 -9.90 1.66 -16.62
CA ALA A 22 -9.83 1.01 -15.32
C ALA A 22 -9.10 1.99 -14.40
N GLU A 23 -9.87 2.83 -13.70
CA GLU A 23 -9.35 3.70 -12.67
C GLU A 23 -8.69 2.80 -11.64
N GLY A 24 -7.35 2.88 -11.55
CA GLY A 24 -6.57 2.02 -10.68
C GLY A 24 -7.10 2.13 -9.26
N ARG A 25 -7.46 1.00 -8.65
CA ARG A 25 -8.05 1.00 -7.31
C ARG A 25 -7.00 1.40 -6.30
N ILE A 26 -7.35 2.37 -5.46
CA ILE A 26 -6.52 2.82 -4.34
C ILE A 26 -6.92 2.04 -3.09
N PHE A 27 -5.91 1.53 -2.39
CA PHE A 27 -6.04 0.83 -1.13
C PHE A 27 -5.27 1.59 -0.06
N THR A 28 -5.91 1.89 1.07
CA THR A 28 -5.28 2.54 2.22
C THR A 28 -5.48 1.69 3.47
N ALA A 29 -4.50 1.71 4.36
CA ALA A 29 -4.60 1.12 5.69
C ALA A 29 -3.73 1.88 6.68
N SER A 30 -4.29 2.16 7.85
CA SER A 30 -3.55 2.63 9.03
C SER A 30 -3.27 1.44 9.94
N VAL A 31 -2.01 1.30 10.33
CA VAL A 31 -1.51 0.24 11.21
C VAL A 31 -0.84 0.92 12.39
N ASN A 32 -1.13 0.48 13.62
CA ASN A 32 -0.49 1.01 14.81
C ASN A 32 0.88 0.34 15.09
N GLU A 33 1.59 0.82 16.10
CA GLU A 33 2.92 0.36 16.50
C GLU A 33 2.95 -1.15 16.83
N LYS A 34 1.83 -1.71 17.27
CA LYS A 34 1.67 -3.14 17.61
C LYS A 34 1.34 -4.03 16.41
N GLY A 35 1.23 -3.45 15.21
CA GLY A 35 0.84 -4.18 14.00
C GLY A 35 -0.65 -4.44 13.90
N GLN A 36 -1.50 -3.67 14.58
CA GLN A 36 -2.95 -3.78 14.48
C GLN A 36 -3.47 -2.81 13.41
N VAL A 37 -4.34 -3.28 12.52
CA VAL A 37 -5.00 -2.44 11.52
C VAL A 37 -6.10 -1.63 12.22
N THR A 38 -5.95 -0.31 12.29
CA THR A 38 -6.89 0.60 12.97
C THR A 38 -7.93 1.17 12.02
N ALA A 39 -7.58 1.32 10.74
CA ALA A 39 -8.49 1.74 9.68
C ALA A 39 -8.01 1.18 8.32
N GLN A 40 -8.92 0.95 7.39
CA GLN A 40 -8.58 0.61 6.01
C GLN A 40 -9.74 0.92 5.06
N SER A 41 -9.42 1.27 3.82
CA SER A 41 -10.39 1.44 2.74
C SER A 41 -9.81 0.96 1.41
N PRO A 42 -10.47 0.03 0.70
CA PRO A 42 -11.53 -0.87 1.19
C PRO A 42 -10.99 -1.82 2.28
N LYS A 43 -11.67 -2.93 2.60
CA LYS A 43 -11.06 -4.00 3.41
C LYS A 43 -10.18 -4.89 2.53
N TRP A 44 -8.86 -4.88 2.75
CA TRP A 44 -7.89 -5.52 1.83
C TRP A 44 -6.71 -6.19 2.53
N LEU A 45 -6.42 -5.84 3.80
CA LEU A 45 -5.40 -6.51 4.59
C LEU A 45 -5.98 -7.74 5.30
N LYS A 46 -5.24 -8.85 5.22
CA LYS A 46 -5.56 -10.10 5.93
C LYS A 46 -4.94 -10.12 7.32
N GLU A 47 -3.67 -9.75 7.41
CA GLU A 47 -2.88 -9.86 8.63
C GLU A 47 -1.68 -8.91 8.54
N VAL A 48 -1.23 -8.39 9.68
CA VAL A 48 0.04 -7.71 9.80
C VAL A 48 0.83 -8.39 10.92
N LYS A 49 2.02 -8.92 10.59
CA LYS A 49 2.91 -9.56 11.56
C LYS A 49 4.10 -8.65 11.84
N LEU A 50 4.18 -8.14 13.06
CA LEU A 50 5.33 -7.39 13.57
C LEU A 50 6.48 -8.33 13.98
N THR A 51 7.70 -7.93 13.66
CA THR A 51 8.94 -8.44 14.21
C THR A 51 9.78 -7.24 14.62
N ALA A 52 9.77 -6.93 15.91
CA ALA A 52 10.56 -5.85 16.48
C ALA A 52 11.95 -6.38 16.84
N GLN A 53 12.98 -5.68 16.38
CA GLN A 53 14.36 -5.99 16.74
C GLN A 53 14.91 -4.79 17.55
N PRO A 54 15.30 -5.01 18.82
CA PRO A 54 15.89 -3.95 19.63
C PRO A 54 17.09 -3.31 18.95
N ASP A 55 17.18 -1.98 19.06
CA ASP A 55 18.25 -1.15 18.51
C ASP A 55 18.44 -1.28 16.98
N TYR A 56 17.40 -1.74 16.30
CA TYR A 56 17.38 -1.90 14.86
C TYR A 56 15.99 -1.52 14.30
N PHE A 57 15.73 -1.83 13.02
CA PHE A 57 14.42 -1.58 12.45
C PHE A 57 13.40 -2.63 12.89
N SER A 58 12.15 -2.21 13.02
CA SER A 58 11.01 -3.12 13.15
C SER A 58 10.47 -3.46 11.76
N THR A 59 10.13 -4.73 11.55
CA THR A 59 9.55 -5.22 10.28
C THR A 59 8.09 -5.61 10.48
N TYR A 60 7.23 -5.10 9.61
CA TYR A 60 5.82 -5.47 9.52
C TYR A 60 5.60 -6.22 8.21
N LYS A 61 5.32 -7.51 8.29
CA LYS A 61 4.88 -8.31 7.14
C LYS A 61 3.38 -8.15 6.97
N VAL A 62 2.98 -7.31 6.01
CA VAL A 62 1.59 -6.99 5.70
C VAL A 62 1.09 -7.94 4.63
N ARG A 63 0.17 -8.85 4.99
CA ARG A 63 -0.45 -9.81 4.07
C ARG A 63 -1.76 -9.26 3.55
N PHE A 64 -1.97 -9.42 2.24
CA PHE A 64 -3.20 -9.03 1.57
C PHE A 64 -4.23 -10.16 1.62
N ILE A 65 -5.52 -9.81 1.56
CA ILE A 65 -6.59 -10.78 1.35
C ILE A 65 -6.37 -11.44 -0.03
N PRO A 66 -6.39 -12.79 -0.13
CA PRO A 66 -6.18 -13.47 -1.40
C PRO A 66 -7.13 -12.96 -2.49
N GLY A 67 -6.57 -12.64 -3.65
CA GLY A 67 -7.33 -12.22 -4.82
C GLY A 67 -7.73 -10.73 -4.86
N VAL A 68 -7.35 -9.94 -3.84
CA VAL A 68 -7.43 -8.47 -3.89
C VAL A 68 -6.64 -7.95 -5.08
N PHE A 69 -5.36 -8.31 -5.16
CA PHE A 69 -4.51 -7.99 -6.29
C PHE A 69 -4.41 -9.21 -7.21
N LYS A 70 -4.62 -9.02 -8.52
CA LYS A 70 -4.44 -10.06 -9.55
C LYS A 70 -3.00 -10.12 -10.08
N GLU A 71 -2.29 -9.00 -9.93
CA GLU A 71 -0.87 -8.82 -10.24
C GLU A 71 -0.23 -8.06 -9.06
N PRO A 72 1.10 -8.04 -8.89
CA PRO A 72 1.72 -7.20 -7.87
C PRO A 72 1.25 -5.74 -7.98
N PRO A 73 0.93 -5.06 -6.86
CA PRO A 73 0.53 -3.65 -6.89
C PRO A 73 1.55 -2.80 -7.66
N ARG A 74 1.09 -1.94 -8.57
CA ARG A 74 1.97 -1.12 -9.41
C ARG A 74 2.77 -0.11 -8.59
N PHE A 75 2.21 0.35 -7.48
CA PHE A 75 2.89 1.24 -6.57
C PHE A 75 2.36 1.05 -5.15
N CYS A 76 3.26 1.13 -4.18
CA CYS A 76 2.90 1.28 -2.78
C CYS A 76 3.77 2.37 -2.16
N THR A 77 3.25 3.04 -1.15
CA THR A 77 3.97 4.01 -0.34
C THR A 77 3.55 3.88 1.11
N VAL A 78 4.44 4.28 2.01
CA VAL A 78 4.20 4.25 3.45
C VAL A 78 4.69 5.55 4.08
N SER A 79 3.95 6.03 5.06
CA SER A 79 4.33 7.17 5.90
C SER A 79 4.10 6.83 7.36
N VAL A 80 5.03 7.22 8.23
CA VAL A 80 4.80 7.20 9.68
C VAL A 80 3.63 8.11 10.00
N THR A 81 2.80 7.68 10.94
CA THR A 81 1.72 8.46 11.53
C THR A 81 1.83 8.51 13.06
N ASP A 82 2.85 7.87 13.62
CA ASP A 82 3.11 7.84 15.04
C ASP A 82 3.72 9.14 15.53
N VAL A 83 2.98 9.83 16.39
CA VAL A 83 3.38 11.10 17.02
C VAL A 83 3.38 10.99 18.55
N SER A 84 3.50 9.77 19.08
CA SER A 84 3.42 9.51 20.53
C SER A 84 4.58 10.10 21.34
N SER A 85 5.69 10.47 20.71
CA SER A 85 6.85 11.10 21.35
C SER A 85 7.58 12.05 20.41
N ASN A 86 8.38 12.97 20.97
CA ASN A 86 9.28 13.81 20.17
C ASN A 86 10.26 12.99 19.34
N GLU A 87 10.75 11.86 19.88
CA GLU A 87 11.63 10.97 19.12
C GLU A 87 10.93 10.38 17.89
N HIS A 88 9.67 9.96 18.01
CA HIS A 88 8.88 9.48 16.88
C HIS A 88 8.59 10.59 15.86
N ILE A 89 8.32 11.81 16.33
CA ILE A 89 8.05 12.97 15.46
C ILE A 89 9.29 13.36 14.65
N PHE A 90 10.46 13.45 15.29
CA PHE A 90 11.67 13.98 14.64
C PHE A 90 12.47 12.93 13.89
N TYR A 91 12.47 11.68 14.37
CA TYR A 91 13.37 10.64 13.86
C TYR A 91 12.61 9.46 13.24
N GLY A 92 11.29 9.40 13.36
CA GLY A 92 10.48 8.28 12.89
C GLY A 92 10.43 8.19 11.36
N HIS A 93 10.84 7.04 10.82
CA HIS A 93 10.73 6.74 9.41
C HIS A 93 10.04 5.41 9.15
N ALA A 94 9.32 5.34 8.03
CA ALA A 94 8.78 4.11 7.48
C ALA A 94 9.23 3.98 6.02
N LYS A 95 9.56 2.76 5.59
CA LYS A 95 9.96 2.43 4.22
C LYS A 95 9.33 1.10 3.82
N LEU A 96 9.15 0.90 2.52
CA LEU A 96 8.89 -0.44 2.02
C LEU A 96 10.18 -1.26 2.10
N GLY A 97 10.10 -2.43 2.73
CA GLY A 97 11.23 -3.36 2.88
C GLY A 97 11.43 -4.29 1.67
N SER A 98 10.50 -4.27 0.71
CA SER A 98 10.60 -5.04 -0.54
C SER A 98 9.73 -4.43 -1.63
N VAL A 99 9.97 -4.84 -2.87
CA VAL A 99 8.97 -4.69 -3.95
C VAL A 99 7.68 -5.39 -3.50
N PRO A 100 6.49 -4.76 -3.66
CA PRO A 100 5.22 -5.41 -3.33
C PRO A 100 5.06 -6.71 -4.12
N ALA A 101 4.63 -7.78 -3.44
CA ALA A 101 4.19 -9.01 -4.08
C ALA A 101 2.67 -9.00 -4.22
N ILE A 102 2.12 -9.95 -4.99
CA ILE A 102 0.67 -10.10 -5.15
C ILE A 102 -0.09 -10.33 -3.83
N ASN A 103 0.58 -10.88 -2.80
CA ASN A 103 -0.05 -11.32 -1.56
C ASN A 103 0.54 -10.68 -0.29
N TYR A 104 1.63 -9.91 -0.39
CA TYR A 104 2.18 -9.20 0.76
C TYR A 104 3.09 -8.03 0.36
N VAL A 105 3.36 -7.16 1.31
CA VAL A 105 4.46 -6.20 1.30
C VAL A 105 5.10 -6.15 2.68
N ASN A 106 6.41 -5.89 2.74
CA ASN A 106 7.09 -5.62 4.00
C ASN A 106 7.18 -4.11 4.21
N VAL A 107 6.87 -3.66 5.43
CA VAL A 107 7.12 -2.28 5.88
C VAL A 107 8.19 -2.33 6.96
N LEU A 108 9.17 -1.44 6.87
CA LEU A 108 10.22 -1.26 7.87
C LEU A 108 10.01 0.07 8.57
N THR A 109 10.12 0.10 9.89
CA THR A 109 10.15 1.34 10.67
C THR A 109 11.45 1.45 11.45
N LEU A 110 12.02 2.67 11.53
CA LEU A 110 13.29 2.94 12.18
C LEU A 110 13.33 4.38 12.68
N LYS A 111 13.94 4.62 13.84
CA LYS A 111 14.38 5.97 14.25
C LYS A 111 15.75 6.28 13.64
N VAL A 112 15.84 7.31 12.80
CA VAL A 112 17.09 7.75 12.16
C VAL A 112 17.43 9.17 12.57
N GLY A 113 18.70 9.43 12.90
CA GLY A 113 19.20 10.77 13.21
C GLY A 113 19.28 11.11 14.70
N ASP A 114 18.83 10.21 15.58
CA ASP A 114 19.12 10.30 17.01
C ASP A 114 20.55 9.80 17.29
N ASN A 115 21.21 10.37 18.30
CA ASN A 115 22.58 10.01 18.69
C ASN A 115 22.65 8.89 19.75
N LYS A 116 21.53 8.17 19.93
CA LYS A 116 21.34 7.10 20.90
C LYS A 116 20.97 5.79 20.19
N PRO A 117 21.08 4.64 20.87
CA PRO A 117 20.50 3.39 20.36
C PRO A 117 19.01 3.58 20.05
N ALA A 118 18.54 2.98 18.96
CA ALA A 118 17.17 3.17 18.50
C ALA A 118 16.12 2.64 19.50
N GLY A 119 16.49 1.71 20.39
CA GLY A 119 15.54 1.09 21.32
C GLY A 119 14.48 0.30 20.55
N ASP A 120 13.21 0.59 20.82
CA ASP A 120 12.10 0.07 20.01
C ASP A 120 11.79 1.04 18.85
N SER A 121 11.90 0.52 17.62
CA SER A 121 11.60 1.25 16.39
C SER A 121 10.19 1.00 15.86
N SER A 122 9.35 0.26 16.59
CA SER A 122 7.98 -0.04 16.20
C SER A 122 7.15 1.25 16.21
N MET A 123 6.49 1.55 15.09
CA MET A 123 5.74 2.80 14.90
C MET A 123 4.46 2.54 14.13
N GLY A 124 3.43 3.33 14.42
CA GLY A 124 2.26 3.43 13.57
C GLY A 124 2.54 4.08 12.21
N PHE A 125 1.90 3.58 11.16
CA PHE A 125 2.04 4.08 9.79
C PHE A 125 0.74 3.98 8.98
N MET A 126 0.67 4.76 7.91
CA MET A 126 -0.31 4.61 6.84
C MET A 126 0.35 4.00 5.61
N LEU A 127 -0.20 2.89 5.13
CA LEU A 127 0.17 2.21 3.90
C LEU A 127 -0.86 2.53 2.81
N MET A 128 -0.39 2.94 1.64
CA MET A 128 -1.20 3.08 0.45
C MET A 128 -0.63 2.20 -0.67
N CYS A 129 -1.50 1.48 -1.38
CA CYS A 129 -1.14 0.73 -2.57
C CYS A 129 -2.14 1.04 -3.69
N VAL A 130 -1.69 0.93 -4.94
CA VAL A 130 -2.53 1.05 -6.13
C VAL A 130 -2.36 -0.20 -7.00
N GLU A 131 -3.48 -0.66 -7.56
CA GLU A 131 -3.50 -1.69 -8.60
C GLU A 131 -2.75 -1.27 -9.87
#